data_AF-M1RJD0-F1
#
_entry.id   AF-M1RJD0-F1
#
_cell.length_a   1.000
_cell.length_b   1.000
_cell.length_c   1.000
_cell.angle_alpha   90.00
_cell.angle_beta   90.00
_cell.angle_gamma   90.00
#
_symmetry.space_group_name_H-M   'P 1'
#
loop_
_entity.id
_entity.type
_entity.pdbx_description
1 polymer ?
#
loop_
_entity_poly.entity_id
_entity_poly.type
_entity_poly.pdbx_seq_one_letter_code
_entity_poly.pdbx_strand_id
1 'polypeptide(L)'
;MEGKKLKDVSEVKQTQEGVKIDIVEDVDPSKVEQIVENCKAGRCECMSNEMKAKVSFMDFKKENGKLSIEIKGDVTEEDIKASMEKSKVIVK
;
A
#
# COMPACT_ATOMS: atom_id res chain seq x y z
N MET A 1 -11.88 1.88 -20.83
CA MET A 1 -11.96 1.47 -19.41
C MET A 1 -10.76 2.08 -18.72
N GLU A 2 -10.98 3.12 -17.92
CA GLU A 2 -9.91 3.72 -17.10
C GLU A 2 -9.64 2.75 -15.94
N GLY A 3 -8.42 2.22 -15.88
CA GLY A 3 -8.03 1.31 -14.81
C GLY A 3 -7.85 2.08 -13.49
N LYS A 4 -8.26 1.48 -12.38
CA LYS A 4 -8.10 2.09 -11.04
C LYS A 4 -6.77 1.70 -10.42
N LYS A 5 -6.14 2.64 -9.71
CA LYS A 5 -4.94 2.39 -8.92
C LYS A 5 -5.32 2.05 -7.48
N LEU A 6 -4.34 1.61 -6.70
CA LEU A 6 -4.53 1.28 -5.29
C LEU A 6 -5.17 2.44 -4.50
N LYS A 7 -4.78 3.70 -4.79
CA LYS A 7 -5.34 4.88 -4.09
C LYS A 7 -6.83 5.11 -4.33
N ASP A 8 -7.36 4.62 -5.45
CA ASP A 8 -8.75 4.86 -5.86
C ASP A 8 -9.71 3.83 -5.26
N VAL A 9 -9.17 2.71 -4.76
CA VAL A 9 -9.91 1.53 -4.28
C VAL A 9 -9.66 1.23 -2.81
N SER A 10 -8.92 2.10 -2.10
CA SER A 10 -8.52 1.87 -0.71
C SER A 10 -8.63 3.11 0.16
N GLU A 11 -8.76 2.88 1.46
CA GLU A 11 -8.73 3.88 2.50
C GLU A 11 -7.44 3.73 3.32
N VAL A 12 -6.71 4.83 3.46
CA VAL A 12 -5.50 4.88 4.29
C VAL A 12 -5.88 5.38 5.67
N LYS A 13 -5.45 4.68 6.72
CA LYS A 13 -5.74 4.98 8.12
C LYS A 13 -4.45 5.00 8.92
N GLN A 14 -4.19 6.11 9.62
CA GLN A 14 -3.15 6.15 10.64
C GLN A 14 -3.46 5.15 11.78
N THR A 15 -2.43 4.42 12.21
CA THR A 15 -2.47 3.55 13.39
C THR A 15 -1.39 3.98 14.39
N GLN A 16 -1.41 3.42 15.59
CA GLN A 16 -0.39 3.70 16.61
C GLN A 16 1.01 3.21 16.21
N GLU A 17 1.09 2.19 15.34
CA GLU A 17 2.35 1.57 14.94
C GLU A 17 2.81 1.97 13.53
N GLY A 18 2.04 2.80 12.83
CA GLY A 18 2.29 3.18 11.43
C GLY A 18 0.97 3.41 10.69
N VAL A 19 0.76 2.77 9.56
CA VAL A 19 -0.40 2.98 8.69
C VAL A 19 -1.03 1.65 8.25
N LYS A 20 -2.36 1.65 8.14
CA LYS A 20 -3.12 0.56 7.53
C LYS A 20 -3.83 1.07 6.27
N ILE A 21 -3.78 0.28 5.20
CA ILE A 21 -4.48 0.53 3.95
C ILE A 21 -5.56 -0.55 3.83
N ASP A 22 -6.83 -0.18 3.96
CA ASP A 22 -7.96 -1.08 3.76
C ASP A 22 -8.44 -0.98 2.31
N ILE A 23 -8.44 -2.08 1.56
CA ILE A 23 -8.99 -2.09 0.21
C ILE A 23 -10.51 -2.29 0.31
N VAL A 24 -11.27 -1.30 -0.16
CA VAL A 24 -12.73 -1.21 -0.01
C VAL A 24 -13.51 -1.63 -1.25
N GLU A 25 -12.84 -1.74 -2.40
CA GLU A 25 -13.44 -2.30 -3.62
C GLU A 25 -12.89 -3.69 -3.94
N ASP A 26 -13.68 -4.47 -4.68
CA ASP A 26 -13.19 -5.72 -5.27
C ASP A 26 -12.08 -5.42 -6.29
N VAL A 27 -10.91 -6.02 -6.08
CA VAL A 27 -9.70 -5.93 -6.91
C VAL A 27 -9.00 -7.28 -6.94
N ASP A 28 -8.10 -7.47 -7.90
CA ASP A 28 -7.28 -8.68 -7.96
C ASP A 28 -6.25 -8.69 -6.81
N PRO A 29 -6.35 -9.62 -5.84
CA PRO A 29 -5.45 -9.67 -4.69
C PRO A 29 -3.99 -9.92 -5.11
N SER A 30 -3.76 -10.63 -6.22
CA SER A 30 -2.41 -10.93 -6.73
C SER A 30 -1.69 -9.65 -7.15
N LYS A 31 -2.43 -8.68 -7.70
CA LYS A 31 -1.86 -7.37 -8.06
C LYS A 31 -1.50 -6.55 -6.82
N VAL A 32 -2.30 -6.63 -5.77
CA VAL A 32 -2.03 -5.94 -4.49
C VAL A 32 -0.82 -6.57 -3.80
N GLU A 33 -0.75 -7.90 -3.76
CA GLU A 33 0.40 -8.65 -3.25
C GLU A 33 1.68 -8.27 -4.01
N GLN A 34 1.63 -8.23 -5.34
CA GLN A 34 2.76 -7.83 -6.17
C GLN A 34 3.23 -6.38 -5.87
N ILE A 35 2.32 -5.45 -5.54
CA ILE A 35 2.70 -4.10 -5.10
C ILE A 35 3.49 -4.19 -3.79
N VAL A 36 3.00 -4.94 -2.81
CA VAL A 36 3.65 -5.10 -1.51
C VAL A 36 5.00 -5.79 -1.65
N GLU A 37 5.10 -6.84 -2.44
CA GLU A 37 6.37 -7.53 -2.71
C GLU A 37 7.39 -6.61 -3.40
N ASN A 38 6.95 -5.81 -4.37
CA ASN A 38 7.84 -4.83 -5.01
C ASN A 38 8.33 -3.77 -4.01
N CYS A 39 7.48 -3.33 -3.08
CA CYS A 39 7.88 -2.44 -2.00
C CYS A 39 8.91 -3.12 -1.07
N LYS A 40 8.64 -4.35 -0.61
CA LYS A 40 9.53 -5.14 0.26
C LYS A 40 10.89 -5.42 -0.39
N ALA A 41 10.90 -5.76 -1.67
CA ALA A 41 12.11 -6.02 -2.44
C ALA A 41 12.88 -4.73 -2.82
N GLY A 42 12.38 -3.56 -2.43
CA GLY A 42 12.97 -2.26 -2.77
C GLY A 42 12.81 -1.87 -4.25
N ARG A 43 12.09 -2.67 -5.03
CA ARG A 43 11.84 -2.48 -6.48
C ARG A 43 10.74 -1.45 -6.76
N CYS A 44 10.03 -0.99 -5.74
CA CYS A 44 9.07 0.09 -5.92
C CYS A 44 9.81 1.44 -6.10
N GLU A 45 9.38 2.17 -7.12
CA GLU A 45 9.74 3.58 -7.33
C GLU A 45 8.78 4.53 -6.58
N CYS A 46 7.80 3.96 -5.88
CA CYS A 46 6.74 4.68 -5.17
C CYS A 46 7.29 5.46 -3.96
N MET A 47 8.32 4.92 -3.30
CA MET A 47 8.88 5.41 -2.04
C MET A 47 10.33 5.87 -2.21
N SER A 48 10.67 7.02 -1.64
CA SER A 48 12.05 7.50 -1.53
C SER A 48 12.87 6.61 -0.60
N ASN A 49 14.21 6.69 -0.68
CA ASN A 49 15.07 5.95 0.24
C ASN A 49 14.82 6.32 1.71
N GLU A 50 14.51 7.59 1.98
CA GLU A 50 14.12 8.06 3.30
C GLU A 50 12.83 7.41 3.79
N MET A 51 11.83 7.30 2.92
CA MET A 51 10.57 6.61 3.24
C MET A 51 10.79 5.11 3.48
N LYS A 52 11.64 4.47 2.68
CA LYS A 52 12.00 3.05 2.87
C LYS A 52 12.69 2.81 4.22
N ALA A 53 13.48 3.77 4.71
CA ALA A 53 14.13 3.69 6.02
C ALA A 53 13.15 3.86 7.19
N LYS A 54 12.04 4.57 6.99
CA LYS A 54 10.97 4.74 7.99
C LYS A 54 10.11 3.49 8.17
N VAL A 55 10.04 2.62 7.16
CA VAL A 55 9.25 1.38 7.20
C VAL A 55 10.04 0.27 7.90
N SER A 56 9.55 -0.17 9.06
CA SER A 56 10.13 -1.28 9.82
C SER A 56 9.46 -2.62 9.51
N PHE A 57 8.20 -2.58 9.05
CA PHE A 57 7.43 -3.78 8.69
C PHE A 57 6.41 -3.41 7.63
N MET A 58 6.15 -4.34 6.70
CA MET A 58 5.07 -4.23 5.74
C MET A 58 4.47 -5.61 5.55
N ASP A 59 3.16 -5.73 5.46
CA ASP A 59 2.52 -6.99 5.14
C ASP A 59 1.18 -6.86 4.43
N PHE A 60 0.83 -7.88 3.66
CA PHE A 60 -0.45 -7.98 2.98
C PHE A 60 -1.33 -8.99 3.72
N LYS A 61 -2.48 -8.54 4.20
CA LYS A 61 -3.45 -9.36 4.92
C LYS A 61 -4.70 -9.58 4.09
N LYS A 62 -5.15 -10.83 4.08
CA LYS A 62 -6.43 -11.26 3.52
C LYS A 62 -7.24 -11.95 4.62
N GLU A 63 -8.24 -11.26 5.14
CA GLU A 63 -9.10 -11.76 6.22
C GLU A 63 -10.57 -11.62 5.82
N ASN A 64 -11.34 -12.70 5.90
CA ASN A 64 -12.78 -12.70 5.63
C ASN A 64 -13.18 -12.07 4.27
N GLY A 65 -12.35 -12.28 3.24
CA GLY A 65 -12.55 -11.69 1.91
C GLY A 65 -12.18 -10.21 1.80
N LYS A 66 -11.74 -9.57 2.88
CA LYS A 66 -11.20 -8.20 2.88
C LYS A 66 -9.70 -8.22 2.73
N LEU A 67 -9.19 -7.30 1.92
CA LEU A 67 -7.78 -7.13 1.67
C LEU A 67 -7.29 -5.89 2.43
N SER A 68 -6.14 -5.98 3.08
CA SER A 68 -5.51 -4.84 3.74
C SER A 68 -3.98 -4.92 3.66
N ILE A 69 -3.32 -3.78 3.70
CA ILE A 69 -1.87 -3.68 3.81
C ILE A 69 -1.56 -2.99 5.13
N GLU A 70 -0.70 -3.60 5.93
CA GLU A 70 -0.19 -2.99 7.15
C GLU A 70 1.25 -2.56 6.94
N ILE A 71 1.56 -1.34 7.36
CA ILE A 71 2.89 -0.76 7.28
C ILE A 71 3.21 -0.23 8.67
N LYS A 72 4.21 -0.80 9.35
CA LYS A 72 4.67 -0.29 10.64
C LYS A 72 5.97 0.47 10.49
N GLY A 73 6.16 1.46 11.35
CA GLY A 73 7.33 2.33 11.37
C GLY A 73 6.95 3.80 11.51
N ASP A 74 7.92 4.68 11.30
CA ASP A 74 7.76 6.13 11.41
C ASP A 74 7.13 6.73 10.14
N VAL A 75 5.97 6.20 9.76
CA VAL A 75 5.25 6.55 8.54
C VAL A 75 3.90 7.17 8.86
N THR A 76 3.56 8.23 8.14
CA THR A 76 2.26 8.89 8.26
C THR A 76 1.33 8.51 7.12
N GLU A 77 0.04 8.72 7.34
CA GLU A 77 -1.00 8.59 6.31
C GLU A 77 -0.66 9.42 5.05
N GLU A 78 -0.16 10.64 5.23
CA GLU A 78 0.23 11.53 4.14
C GLU A 78 1.40 10.96 3.32
N ASP A 79 2.42 10.41 3.98
CA ASP A 79 3.56 9.79 3.32
C ASP A 79 3.12 8.61 2.42
N ILE A 80 2.19 7.80 2.93
CA ILE A 80 1.65 6.64 2.21
C ILE A 80 0.79 7.10 1.04
N LYS A 81 -0.10 8.08 1.24
CA LYS A 81 -0.90 8.66 0.16
C LYS A 81 -0.02 9.20 -0.96
N ALA A 82 0.99 10.00 -0.64
CA ALA A 82 1.95 10.55 -1.60
C ALA A 82 2.72 9.45 -2.36
N SER A 83 3.06 8.35 -1.68
CA SER A 83 3.71 7.19 -2.32
C SER A 83 2.77 6.47 -3.29
N MET A 84 1.49 6.32 -2.92
CA MET A 84 0.47 5.68 -3.76
C MET A 84 0.13 6.53 -5.00
N GLU A 85 0.22 7.86 -4.92
CA GLU A 85 0.03 8.75 -6.08
C GLU A 85 1.05 8.51 -7.19
N LYS A 86 2.29 8.21 -6.79
CA LYS A 86 3.40 7.90 -7.71
C LYS A 86 3.28 6.52 -8.34
N SER A 87 2.48 5.63 -7.76
CA SER A 87 2.28 4.29 -8.30
C SER A 87 1.63 4.34 -9.68
N LYS A 88 2.18 3.55 -10.61
CA LYS A 88 1.63 3.34 -11.96
C LYS A 88 0.87 2.01 -12.07
N VAL A 89 0.78 1.24 -10.99
CA VAL A 89 0.16 -0.09 -11.01
C VAL A 89 -1.37 0.03 -11.01
N ILE A 90 -1.99 -0.59 -12.00
CA ILE A 90 -3.46 -0.68 -12.15
C ILE A 90 -3.93 -1.98 -11.50
N VAL A 91 -4.76 -1.86 -10.47
CA VAL A 91 -5.27 -2.98 -9.67
C VAL A 91 -6.66 -3.44 -10.10
N LYS A 92 -7.38 -2.62 -10.88
CA LYS A 92 -8.71 -2.93 -11.43
C LYS A 92 -8.87 -2.36 -12.83
#